data_AF-A0A2E9MDM6-F1
#
_entry.id   AF-A0A2E9MDM6-F1
#
_cell.length_a   1.000
_cell.length_b   1.000
_cell.length_c   1.000
_cell.angle_alpha   90.00
_cell.angle_beta   90.00
_cell.angle_gamma   90.00
#
_symmetry.space_group_name_H-M   'P 1'
#
loop_
_entity.id
_entity.type
_entity.pdbx_description
1 polymer ?
#
loop_
_entity_poly.entity_id
_entity_poly.type
_entity_poly.pdbx_seq_one_letter_code
_entity_poly.pdbx_strand_id
1 'polypeptide(L)'
;MTALHIALLTLLTAGLTRWFRRGESTRSARDWLASQSPVLAKLVSCPHCLSFWISLSGTAILWAFSGLSALEFALFLLIGWRGAYFINRAVDRREAAAEAPVIDCIQCGKSPQPSSDQSFIKRGSLTFCSTNCWFTYLRQRPIPRDQLLGAGGEIQRQEIYPMSYKDVTPAEAQQLLESDGEHRYVDVRSIPEFQNGHPQGSFNVPVMHREAAGMVPNPDFLTVMQVHFEQDTPLLIGCQSGVRSVRAAEALVASGYTQVMNVTGGFGGVRDQSGAVVEKGWFELALPVDYGDPDERSYEALHGQRQTGGGA
;
A
#
# COMPACT_ATOMS: atom_id res chain seq x y z
N MET A 1 -15.27 -41.73 27.25
CA MET A 1 -13.84 -41.78 27.63
C MET A 1 -12.93 -41.11 26.60
N THR A 2 -13.15 -41.32 25.29
CA THR A 2 -12.29 -40.79 24.21
C THR A 2 -12.16 -39.26 24.18
N ALA A 3 -13.25 -38.50 24.32
CA ALA A 3 -13.20 -37.02 24.27
C ALA A 3 -12.40 -36.40 25.44
N LEU A 4 -12.50 -36.95 26.64
CA LEU A 4 -11.76 -36.47 27.81
C LEU A 4 -10.25 -36.71 27.64
N HIS A 5 -9.85 -37.89 27.14
CA HIS A 5 -8.44 -38.19 26.88
C HIS A 5 -7.87 -37.29 25.77
N ILE A 6 -8.64 -37.00 24.72
CA ILE A 6 -8.23 -36.06 23.66
C ILE A 6 -8.04 -34.64 24.24
N ALA A 7 -8.99 -34.15 25.04
CA ALA A 7 -8.89 -32.84 25.66
C ALA A 7 -7.68 -32.74 26.59
N LEU A 8 -7.46 -33.76 27.44
CA LEU A 8 -6.31 -33.84 28.33
C LEU A 8 -4.99 -33.88 27.56
N LEU A 9 -4.88 -34.75 26.54
CA LEU A 9 -3.72 -34.81 25.66
C LEU A 9 -3.43 -33.46 25.00
N THR A 10 -4.47 -32.77 24.52
CA THR A 10 -4.35 -31.47 23.87
C THR A 10 -3.84 -30.40 24.84
N LEU A 11 -4.40 -30.33 26.05
CA LEU A 11 -4.00 -29.35 27.07
C LEU A 11 -2.60 -29.64 27.61
N LEU A 12 -2.25 -30.90 27.86
CA LEU A 12 -0.91 -31.31 28.27
C LEU A 12 0.12 -30.99 27.17
N THR A 13 -0.20 -31.31 25.92
CA THR A 13 0.66 -30.97 24.78
C THR A 13 0.85 -29.46 24.67
N ALA A 14 -0.22 -28.66 24.84
CA ALA A 14 -0.12 -27.20 24.83
C ALA A 14 0.77 -26.69 25.96
N GLY A 15 0.55 -27.17 27.18
CA GLY A 15 1.30 -26.80 28.37
C GLY A 15 2.78 -27.16 28.27
N LEU A 16 3.11 -28.39 27.88
CA LEU A 16 4.49 -28.85 27.69
C LEU A 16 5.20 -28.09 26.56
N THR A 17 4.53 -27.87 25.43
CA THR A 17 5.08 -27.06 24.32
C THR A 17 5.42 -25.65 24.79
N ARG A 18 4.52 -25.03 25.57
CA ARG A 18 4.71 -23.69 26.11
C ARG A 18 5.83 -23.64 27.14
N TRP A 19 5.80 -24.54 28.12
CA TRP A 19 6.81 -24.67 29.16
C TRP A 19 8.20 -24.90 28.57
N PHE A 20 8.31 -25.77 27.57
CA PHE A 20 9.58 -26.03 26.91
C PHE A 20 10.07 -24.83 26.10
N ARG A 21 9.19 -24.09 25.39
CA ARG A 21 9.57 -22.93 24.56
C ARG A 21 9.89 -21.67 25.36
N ARG A 22 9.12 -21.39 26.41
CA ARG A 22 9.15 -20.10 27.12
C ARG A 22 9.62 -20.21 28.57
N GLY A 23 9.65 -21.41 29.14
CA GLY A 23 10.13 -21.60 30.51
C GLY A 23 11.60 -21.20 30.64
N GLU A 24 11.92 -20.52 31.73
CA GLU A 24 13.31 -20.19 32.06
C GLU A 24 14.09 -21.44 32.46
N SER A 25 13.44 -22.37 33.16
CA SER A 25 14.05 -23.64 33.57
C SER A 25 14.48 -24.53 32.40
N THR A 26 13.89 -24.35 31.22
CA THR A 26 14.21 -25.11 30.01
C THR A 26 15.19 -24.37 29.08
N ARG A 27 15.63 -23.15 29.44
CA ARG A 27 16.52 -22.32 28.61
C ARG A 27 17.82 -23.04 28.27
N SER A 28 18.55 -23.52 29.28
CA SER A 28 19.83 -24.21 29.06
C SER A 28 19.69 -25.47 28.20
N ALA A 29 18.59 -26.21 28.33
CA ALA A 29 18.31 -27.39 27.52
C ALA A 29 18.01 -27.03 26.06
N ARG A 30 17.26 -25.95 25.82
CA ARG A 30 17.01 -25.43 24.46
C ARG A 30 18.29 -24.95 23.79
N ASP A 31 19.13 -24.22 24.52
CA ASP A 31 20.38 -23.67 24.01
C ASP A 31 21.35 -24.80 23.64
N TRP A 32 21.45 -25.82 24.50
CA TRP A 32 22.24 -27.02 24.21
C TRP A 32 21.71 -27.80 23.00
N LEU A 33 20.39 -27.99 22.87
CA LEU A 33 19.80 -28.65 21.69
C LEU A 33 20.03 -27.85 20.40
N ALA A 34 19.91 -26.53 20.49
CA ALA A 34 20.17 -25.63 19.36
C ALA A 34 21.63 -25.66 18.92
N SER A 35 22.58 -25.87 19.86
CA SER A 35 24.00 -25.99 19.53
C SER A 35 24.37 -27.30 18.82
N GLN A 36 23.52 -28.34 18.90
CA GLN A 36 23.80 -29.63 18.24
C GLN A 36 23.53 -29.60 16.74
N SER A 37 22.47 -28.92 16.29
CA SER A 37 22.21 -28.72 14.85
C SER A 37 21.23 -27.58 14.55
N PRO A 38 21.33 -26.95 13.36
CA PRO A 38 20.36 -25.96 12.89
C PRO A 38 18.93 -26.50 12.76
N VAL A 39 18.79 -27.81 12.48
CA VAL A 39 17.48 -28.46 12.36
C VAL A 39 16.81 -28.57 13.73
N LEU A 40 17.56 -28.99 14.75
CA LEU A 40 17.06 -29.04 16.13
C LEU A 40 16.70 -27.66 16.65
N ALA A 41 17.51 -26.63 16.35
CA ALA A 41 17.21 -25.24 16.68
C ALA A 41 15.85 -24.78 16.10
N LYS A 42 15.56 -25.10 14.83
CA LYS A 42 14.26 -24.80 14.20
C LYS A 42 13.13 -25.61 14.83
N LEU A 43 13.37 -26.88 15.15
CA LEU A 43 12.36 -27.77 15.72
C LEU A 43 11.91 -27.30 17.12
N VAL A 44 12.86 -26.92 17.99
CA VAL A 44 12.55 -26.49 19.37
C VAL A 44 11.95 -25.08 19.45
N SER A 45 12.27 -24.20 18.49
CA SER A 45 11.70 -22.85 18.41
C SER A 45 10.31 -22.82 17.78
N CYS A 46 10.06 -23.70 16.81
CA CYS A 46 8.80 -23.83 16.08
C CYS A 46 7.69 -24.45 16.97
N PRO A 47 6.65 -23.68 17.37
CA PRO A 47 5.56 -24.21 18.21
C PRO A 47 4.80 -25.34 17.55
N HIS A 48 4.59 -25.24 16.23
CA HIS A 48 3.90 -26.27 15.46
C HIS A 48 4.69 -27.58 15.43
N CYS A 49 6.00 -27.50 15.23
CA CYS A 49 6.88 -28.66 15.11
C CYS A 49 7.05 -29.37 16.45
N LEU A 50 7.23 -28.60 17.53
CA LEU A 50 7.38 -29.15 18.87
C LEU A 50 6.08 -29.81 19.37
N SER A 51 4.92 -29.17 19.16
CA SER A 51 3.61 -29.75 19.51
C SER A 51 3.37 -31.09 18.82
N PHE A 52 3.86 -31.28 17.58
CA PHE A 52 3.70 -32.55 16.85
C PHE A 52 4.41 -33.68 17.59
N TRP A 53 5.68 -33.51 17.93
CA TRP A 53 6.47 -34.56 18.58
C TRP A 53 5.98 -34.87 20.00
N ILE A 54 5.56 -33.84 20.76
CA ILE A 54 4.96 -34.03 22.08
C ILE A 54 3.63 -34.78 21.96
N SER A 55 2.76 -34.39 21.01
CA SER A 55 1.49 -35.08 20.78
C SER A 55 1.69 -36.51 20.31
N LEU A 56 2.67 -36.77 19.42
CA LEU A 56 2.99 -38.10 18.93
C LEU A 56 3.43 -39.02 20.07
N SER A 57 4.28 -38.50 20.95
CA SER A 57 4.76 -39.23 22.12
C SER A 57 3.60 -39.55 23.08
N GLY A 58 2.72 -38.58 23.34
CA GLY A 58 1.54 -38.77 24.19
C GLY A 58 0.53 -39.77 23.58
N THR A 59 0.26 -39.69 22.28
CA THR A 59 -0.62 -40.64 21.59
C THR A 59 -0.03 -42.04 21.57
N ALA A 60 1.28 -42.20 21.37
CA ALA A 60 1.96 -43.50 21.40
C ALA A 60 1.85 -44.17 22.79
N ILE A 61 2.00 -43.40 23.87
CA ILE A 61 1.79 -43.89 25.24
C ILE A 61 0.35 -44.37 25.42
N LEU A 62 -0.64 -43.55 25.04
CA LEU A 62 -2.05 -43.94 25.14
C LEU A 62 -2.38 -45.18 24.30
N TRP A 63 -1.76 -45.32 23.12
CA TRP A 63 -1.91 -46.50 22.28
C TRP A 63 -1.41 -47.76 22.97
N ALA A 64 -0.23 -47.69 23.60
CA ALA A 64 0.37 -48.82 24.32
C ALA A 64 -0.44 -49.28 25.54
N PHE A 65 -1.05 -48.35 26.29
CA PHE A 65 -1.77 -48.67 27.53
C PHE A 65 -3.27 -48.88 27.35
N SER A 66 -3.89 -48.26 26.34
CA SER A 66 -5.35 -48.27 26.16
C SER A 66 -5.80 -49.00 24.89
N GLY A 67 -4.87 -49.54 24.08
CA GLY A 67 -5.21 -50.35 22.91
C GLY A 67 -5.98 -49.59 21.83
N LEU A 68 -5.61 -48.33 21.59
CA LEU A 68 -6.30 -47.49 20.60
C LEU A 68 -6.25 -48.12 19.20
N SER A 69 -7.35 -48.01 18.46
CA SER A 69 -7.37 -48.35 17.04
C SER A 69 -6.49 -47.39 16.21
N ALA A 70 -6.13 -47.77 15.00
CA ALA A 70 -5.34 -46.91 14.10
C ALA A 70 -6.06 -45.57 13.79
N LEU A 71 -7.39 -45.59 13.69
CA LEU A 71 -8.20 -44.38 13.48
C LEU A 71 -8.16 -43.47 14.70
N GLU A 72 -8.30 -44.03 15.90
CA GLU A 72 -8.22 -43.26 17.15
C GLU A 72 -6.82 -42.69 17.35
N PHE A 73 -5.76 -43.44 17.03
CA PHE A 73 -4.39 -42.94 17.04
C PHE A 73 -4.25 -41.69 16.14
N ALA A 74 -4.74 -41.78 14.90
CA ALA A 74 -4.68 -40.66 13.96
C ALA A 74 -5.47 -39.44 14.46
N LEU A 75 -6.66 -39.64 15.01
CA LEU A 75 -7.50 -38.56 15.55
C LEU A 75 -6.86 -37.91 16.77
N PHE A 76 -6.33 -38.69 17.72
CA PHE A 76 -5.67 -38.19 18.92
C PHE A 76 -4.42 -37.39 18.57
N LEU A 77 -3.59 -37.90 17.64
CA LEU A 77 -2.42 -37.17 17.14
C LEU A 77 -2.82 -35.86 16.46
N LEU A 78 -3.79 -35.87 15.56
CA LEU A 78 -4.18 -34.69 14.79
C LEU A 78 -4.80 -33.60 15.69
N ILE A 79 -5.72 -33.99 16.58
CA ILE A 79 -6.39 -33.04 17.47
C ILE A 79 -5.42 -32.56 18.56
N GLY A 80 -4.62 -33.45 19.15
CA GLY A 80 -3.60 -33.08 20.13
C GLY A 80 -2.58 -32.09 19.56
N TRP A 81 -2.06 -32.37 18.37
CA TRP A 81 -1.11 -31.50 17.69
C TRP A 81 -1.70 -30.14 17.30
N ARG A 82 -2.76 -30.13 16.48
CA ARG A 82 -3.34 -28.88 15.96
C ARG A 82 -4.01 -28.08 17.07
N GLY A 83 -4.72 -28.74 17.97
CA GLY A 83 -5.35 -28.13 19.13
C GLY A 83 -4.33 -27.41 20.01
N ALA A 84 -3.22 -28.08 20.36
CA ALA A 84 -2.17 -27.46 21.17
C ALA A 84 -1.52 -26.25 20.47
N TYR A 85 -1.30 -26.34 19.15
CA TYR A 85 -0.80 -25.20 18.37
C TYR A 85 -1.76 -24.00 18.41
N PHE A 86 -3.07 -24.22 18.21
CA PHE A 86 -4.05 -23.13 18.24
C PHE A 86 -4.20 -22.50 19.62
N ILE A 87 -4.20 -23.31 20.69
CA ILE A 87 -4.23 -22.82 22.07
C ILE A 87 -3.02 -21.91 22.32
N ASN A 88 -1.81 -22.38 22.03
CA ASN A 88 -0.60 -21.59 22.23
C ASN A 88 -0.57 -20.32 21.36
N ARG A 89 -1.02 -20.39 20.10
CA ARG A 89 -1.15 -19.21 19.23
C ARG A 89 -2.13 -18.18 19.79
N ALA A 90 -3.24 -18.63 20.37
CA ALA A 90 -4.24 -17.75 20.97
C ALA A 90 -3.70 -17.06 22.23
N VAL A 91 -3.01 -17.81 23.10
CA VAL A 91 -2.35 -17.26 24.30
C VAL A 91 -1.25 -16.26 23.90
N ASP A 92 -0.37 -16.64 22.97
CA ASP A 92 0.73 -15.79 22.50
C ASP A 92 0.20 -14.47 21.91
N ARG A 93 -0.94 -14.50 21.19
CA ARG A 93 -1.59 -13.28 20.69
C ARG A 93 -2.15 -12.40 21.79
N ARG A 94 -2.72 -12.99 22.85
CA ARG A 94 -3.27 -12.24 23.98
C ARG A 94 -2.17 -11.57 24.79
N GLU A 95 -1.09 -12.26 25.04
CA GLU A 95 0.08 -11.70 25.73
C GLU A 95 0.74 -10.61 24.90
N ALA A 96 0.95 -10.83 23.60
CA ALA A 96 1.49 -9.80 22.72
C ALA A 96 0.59 -8.54 22.65
N ALA A 97 -0.73 -8.71 22.74
CA ALA A 97 -1.66 -7.59 22.80
C ALA A 97 -1.63 -6.87 24.17
N ALA A 98 -1.36 -7.60 25.26
CA ALA A 98 -1.24 -7.05 26.61
C ALA A 98 0.11 -6.33 26.84
N GLU A 99 1.18 -6.79 26.19
CA GLU A 99 2.53 -6.22 26.25
C GLU A 99 2.79 -5.13 25.20
N ALA A 100 1.84 -4.92 24.27
CA ALA A 100 1.99 -3.88 23.25
C ALA A 100 2.13 -2.51 23.92
N PRO A 101 3.18 -1.73 23.60
CA PRO A 101 3.39 -0.44 24.22
C PRO A 101 2.19 0.47 23.98
N VAL A 102 1.84 1.24 25.01
CA VAL A 102 0.87 2.32 24.91
C VAL A 102 1.54 3.41 24.08
N ILE A 103 1.19 3.48 22.80
CA ILE A 103 1.73 4.47 21.87
C ILE A 103 0.86 5.72 21.95
N ASP A 104 1.48 6.85 22.29
CA ASP A 104 0.83 8.16 22.32
C ASP A 104 0.30 8.56 20.94
N CYS A 105 -0.69 9.46 20.94
CA CYS A 105 -1.16 10.07 19.71
C CYS A 105 0.00 10.78 19.02
N ILE A 106 0.40 10.35 17.83
CA ILE A 106 1.54 10.93 17.11
C ILE A 106 1.35 12.42 16.81
N GLN A 107 0.11 12.87 16.65
CA GLN A 107 -0.21 14.25 16.30
C GLN A 107 -0.18 15.20 17.50
N CYS A 108 -0.63 14.77 18.68
CA CYS A 108 -0.85 15.68 19.82
C CYS A 108 -0.24 15.20 21.14
N GLY A 109 0.45 14.06 21.14
CA GLY A 109 1.12 13.49 22.32
C GLY A 109 0.20 12.93 23.39
N LYS A 110 -1.13 12.88 23.16
CA LYS A 110 -2.07 12.32 24.16
C LYS A 110 -1.85 10.83 24.35
N SER A 111 -1.62 10.40 25.58
CA SER A 111 -1.56 8.99 25.96
C SER A 111 -2.96 8.38 26.14
N PRO A 112 -3.20 7.14 25.68
CA PRO A 112 -4.38 6.36 26.02
C PRO A 112 -4.58 6.25 27.54
N GLN A 113 -5.70 6.75 28.04
CA GLN A 113 -6.06 6.67 29.45
C GLN A 113 -6.90 5.40 29.70
N PRO A 114 -6.55 4.55 30.69
CA PRO A 114 -7.24 3.29 30.95
C PRO A 114 -8.69 3.47 31.45
N SER A 115 -9.08 4.68 31.88
CA SER A 115 -10.41 5.01 32.41
C SER A 115 -11.31 5.74 31.40
N SER A 116 -10.81 6.10 30.21
CA SER A 116 -11.62 6.78 29.20
C SER A 116 -12.11 5.79 28.15
N ASP A 117 -13.41 5.81 27.85
CA ASP A 117 -14.03 5.05 26.74
C ASP A 117 -13.62 5.59 25.34
N GLN A 118 -12.54 6.38 25.27
CA GLN A 118 -12.00 6.87 24.01
C GLN A 118 -11.21 5.76 23.32
N SER A 119 -11.81 5.19 22.28
CA SER A 119 -11.09 4.32 21.35
C SER A 119 -10.10 5.14 20.52
N PHE A 120 -8.81 4.92 20.77
CA PHE A 120 -7.76 5.46 19.92
C PHE A 120 -7.76 4.73 18.57
N ILE A 121 -7.57 5.48 17.49
CA ILE A 121 -7.48 4.95 16.12
C ILE A 121 -6.06 4.41 15.91
N LYS A 122 -5.92 3.13 15.57
CA LYS A 122 -4.62 2.50 15.27
C LYS A 122 -4.46 2.27 13.75
N ARG A 123 -3.35 2.73 13.18
CA ARG A 123 -2.98 2.56 11.76
C ARG A 123 -1.52 2.09 11.65
N GLY A 124 -1.31 0.78 11.51
CA GLY A 124 0.04 0.21 11.53
C GLY A 124 0.72 0.46 12.89
N SER A 125 1.86 1.15 12.87
CA SER A 125 2.59 1.59 14.07
C SER A 125 2.12 2.95 14.64
N LEU A 126 1.16 3.61 13.98
CA LEU A 126 0.68 4.94 14.36
C LEU A 126 -0.61 4.86 15.18
N THR A 127 -0.74 5.76 16.15
CA THR A 127 -1.93 5.88 17.00
C THR A 127 -2.43 7.32 16.99
N PHE A 128 -3.74 7.51 16.98
CA PHE A 128 -4.40 8.82 17.01
C PHE A 128 -5.53 8.87 18.04
N CYS A 129 -5.61 9.93 18.83
CA CYS A 129 -6.66 10.08 19.86
C CYS A 129 -8.04 10.46 19.29
N SER A 130 -8.10 10.91 18.03
CA SER A 130 -9.35 11.30 17.35
C SER A 130 -9.17 11.31 15.83
N THR A 131 -10.28 11.31 15.10
CA THR A 131 -10.30 11.55 13.66
C THR A 131 -9.66 12.89 13.31
N ASN A 132 -9.87 13.94 14.11
CA ASN A 132 -9.23 15.24 13.91
C ASN A 132 -7.70 15.16 14.00
N CYS A 133 -7.15 14.46 14.99
CA CYS A 133 -5.69 14.28 15.08
C CYS A 133 -5.16 13.47 13.89
N TRP A 134 -5.88 12.44 13.46
CA TRP A 134 -5.52 11.67 12.27
C TRP A 134 -5.52 12.52 10.99
N PHE A 135 -6.58 13.29 10.73
CA PHE A 135 -6.65 14.16 9.55
C PHE A 135 -5.68 15.34 9.60
N THR A 136 -5.32 15.82 10.80
CA THR A 136 -4.31 16.88 10.94
C THR A 136 -2.92 16.33 10.63
N TYR A 137 -2.60 15.14 11.12
CA TYR A 137 -1.37 14.43 10.76
C TYR A 137 -1.26 14.22 9.25
N LEU A 138 -2.34 13.74 8.60
CA LEU A 138 -2.34 13.54 7.14
C LEU A 138 -2.07 14.83 6.36
N ARG A 139 -2.61 15.97 6.82
CA ARG A 139 -2.37 17.28 6.19
C ARG A 139 -0.96 17.82 6.37
N GLN A 140 -0.34 17.51 7.51
CA GLN A 140 0.95 18.08 7.89
C GLN A 140 2.13 17.16 7.56
N ARG A 141 1.88 15.91 7.18
CA ARG A 141 2.94 14.95 6.89
C ARG A 141 3.67 15.38 5.62
N PRO A 142 4.95 15.79 5.69
CA PRO A 142 5.75 15.92 4.48
C PRO A 142 5.93 14.51 3.91
N ILE A 143 5.46 14.26 2.69
CA ILE A 143 5.74 13.01 1.98
C ILE A 143 7.09 13.23 1.30
N PRO A 144 8.18 12.58 1.76
CA PRO A 144 9.46 12.77 1.12
C PRO A 144 9.40 12.15 -0.29
N ARG A 145 10.08 12.81 -1.25
CA ARG A 145 9.96 12.54 -2.70
C ARG A 145 10.28 11.09 -3.07
N ASP A 146 11.14 10.43 -2.30
CA ASP A 146 11.53 9.03 -2.42
C ASP A 146 10.38 8.05 -2.10
N GLN A 147 9.30 8.51 -1.46
CA GLN A 147 8.09 7.73 -1.20
C GLN A 147 6.95 7.99 -2.19
N LEU A 148 7.13 8.93 -3.13
CA LEU A 148 6.14 9.19 -4.19
C LEU A 148 6.30 8.25 -5.39
N LEU A 149 7.52 7.79 -5.64
CA LEU A 149 7.84 6.84 -6.68
C LEU A 149 8.17 5.48 -6.06
N GLY A 150 7.58 4.40 -6.59
CA GLY A 150 7.94 3.05 -6.23
C GLY A 150 9.32 2.67 -6.78
N ALA A 151 9.80 1.48 -6.42
CA ALA A 151 11.13 1.02 -6.85
C ALA A 151 11.30 0.95 -8.37
N GLY A 152 10.19 0.84 -9.13
CA GLY A 152 10.18 0.87 -10.60
C GLY A 152 9.87 2.24 -11.21
N GLY A 153 9.82 3.31 -10.42
CA GLY A 153 9.49 4.65 -10.89
C GLY A 153 7.98 4.92 -11.03
N GLU A 154 7.11 3.98 -10.62
CA GLU A 154 5.67 4.19 -10.61
C GLU A 154 5.22 5.21 -9.55
N ILE A 155 4.34 6.12 -9.93
CA ILE A 155 3.65 6.98 -8.95
C ILE A 155 2.81 6.08 -8.03
N GLN A 156 3.19 6.02 -6.75
CA GLN A 156 2.42 5.28 -5.75
C GLN A 156 1.20 6.10 -5.35
N ARG A 157 0.04 5.43 -5.28
CA ARG A 157 -1.18 6.06 -4.79
C ARG A 157 -0.98 6.49 -3.35
N GLN A 158 -1.12 7.79 -3.11
CA GLN A 158 -1.04 8.36 -1.76
C GLN A 158 -2.46 8.57 -1.23
N GLU A 159 -2.72 8.17 0.01
CA GLU A 159 -3.95 8.57 0.73
C GLU A 159 -3.78 10.03 1.20
N ILE A 160 -3.77 10.99 0.27
CA ILE A 160 -3.66 12.42 0.59
C ILE A 160 -5.04 12.93 0.98
N TYR A 161 -5.18 13.40 2.22
CA TYR A 161 -6.41 14.01 2.71
C TYR A 161 -6.16 15.40 3.32
N PRO A 162 -6.98 16.41 2.95
CA PRO A 162 -7.99 16.36 1.88
C PRO A 162 -7.32 16.30 0.50
N MET A 163 -7.95 15.64 -0.48
CA MET A 163 -7.52 15.72 -1.87
C MET A 163 -7.61 17.20 -2.29
N SER A 164 -6.48 17.87 -2.46
CA SER A 164 -6.45 19.30 -2.78
C SER A 164 -6.22 19.55 -4.27
N TYR A 165 -6.90 18.76 -5.12
CA TYR A 165 -7.10 19.09 -6.53
C TYR A 165 -8.59 19.21 -6.81
N LYS A 166 -8.96 20.00 -7.82
CA LYS A 166 -10.35 20.16 -8.25
C LYS A 166 -10.61 19.34 -9.51
N ASP A 167 -11.81 18.79 -9.66
CA ASP A 167 -12.22 18.20 -10.92
C ASP A 167 -12.88 19.27 -11.80
N VAL A 168 -12.52 19.27 -13.08
CA VAL A 168 -13.12 20.13 -14.12
C VAL A 168 -13.41 19.29 -15.36
N THR A 169 -14.46 19.64 -16.09
CA THR A 169 -14.80 19.00 -17.36
C THR A 169 -13.90 19.50 -18.49
N PRO A 170 -13.81 18.81 -19.65
CA PRO A 170 -13.01 19.30 -20.77
C PRO A 170 -13.49 20.66 -21.30
N ALA A 171 -14.80 20.93 -21.25
CA ALA A 171 -15.36 22.21 -21.66
C ALA A 171 -14.97 23.35 -20.71
N GLU A 172 -15.01 23.12 -19.39
CA GLU A 172 -14.54 24.10 -18.40
C GLU A 172 -13.03 24.31 -18.52
N ALA A 173 -12.26 23.25 -18.74
CA ALA A 173 -10.81 23.34 -18.98
C ALA A 173 -10.48 24.20 -20.21
N GLN A 174 -11.22 24.06 -21.30
CA GLN A 174 -11.06 24.91 -22.49
C GLN A 174 -11.42 26.38 -22.19
N GLN A 175 -12.48 26.63 -21.44
CA GLN A 175 -12.83 28.00 -21.02
C GLN A 175 -11.74 28.64 -20.16
N LEU A 176 -11.16 27.90 -19.22
CA LEU A 176 -10.06 28.37 -18.37
C LEU A 176 -8.80 28.71 -19.19
N LEU A 177 -8.47 27.89 -20.20
CA LEU A 177 -7.36 28.16 -21.10
C LEU A 177 -7.57 29.42 -21.95
N GLU A 178 -8.81 29.72 -22.32
CA GLU A 178 -9.15 30.92 -23.11
C GLU A 178 -9.27 32.19 -22.26
N SER A 179 -9.64 32.08 -20.98
CA SER A 179 -10.04 33.23 -20.17
C SER A 179 -8.89 34.09 -19.65
N ASP A 180 -7.77 33.49 -19.23
CA ASP A 180 -6.71 34.21 -18.52
C ASP A 180 -5.30 34.01 -19.07
N GLY A 181 -5.07 32.97 -19.88
CA GLY A 181 -3.74 32.63 -20.39
C GLY A 181 -2.72 32.21 -19.32
N GLU A 182 -3.13 32.11 -18.06
CA GLU A 182 -2.30 31.67 -16.93
C GLU A 182 -2.36 30.15 -16.77
N HIS A 183 -3.51 29.55 -17.06
CA HIS A 183 -3.69 28.10 -16.99
C HIS A 183 -2.81 27.37 -18.01
N ARG A 184 -2.13 26.32 -17.55
CA ARG A 184 -1.33 25.43 -18.40
C ARG A 184 -1.94 24.04 -18.42
N TYR A 185 -2.22 23.54 -19.62
CA TYR A 185 -2.68 22.16 -19.80
C TYR A 185 -1.49 21.22 -19.93
N VAL A 186 -1.44 20.19 -19.08
CA VAL A 186 -0.44 19.13 -19.11
C VAL A 186 -1.12 17.80 -19.44
N ASP A 187 -0.83 17.29 -20.63
CA ASP A 187 -1.25 15.96 -21.06
C ASP A 187 -0.24 14.92 -20.56
N VAL A 188 -0.71 14.05 -19.66
CA VAL A 188 0.11 13.01 -19.03
C VAL A 188 0.07 11.66 -19.74
N ARG A 189 -0.50 11.60 -20.95
CA ARG A 189 -0.46 10.41 -21.81
C ARG A 189 0.95 10.19 -22.38
N SER A 190 1.18 8.98 -22.91
CA SER A 190 2.44 8.64 -23.57
C SER A 190 2.68 9.50 -24.80
N ILE A 191 3.95 9.68 -25.18
CA ILE A 191 4.35 10.45 -26.39
C ILE A 191 3.54 10.02 -27.64
N PRO A 192 3.37 8.72 -27.96
CA PRO A 192 2.60 8.35 -29.14
C PRO A 192 1.11 8.68 -29.03
N GLU A 193 0.53 8.66 -27.82
CA GLU A 193 -0.86 9.08 -27.62
C GLU A 193 -1.02 10.59 -27.84
N PHE A 194 -0.05 11.39 -27.38
CA PHE A 194 -0.02 12.84 -27.55
C PHE A 194 0.14 13.22 -29.02
N GLN A 195 1.12 12.63 -29.72
CA GLN A 195 1.37 12.89 -31.14
C GLN A 195 0.16 12.57 -32.05
N ASN A 196 -0.67 11.60 -31.65
CA ASN A 196 -1.90 11.23 -32.37
C ASN A 196 -3.10 12.16 -32.10
N GLY A 197 -2.90 13.26 -31.38
CA GLY A 197 -3.90 14.29 -31.13
C GLY A 197 -3.97 14.62 -29.65
N HIS A 198 -3.93 15.91 -29.32
CA HIS A 198 -3.95 16.44 -27.95
C HIS A 198 -4.63 17.82 -27.88
N PRO A 199 -5.06 18.27 -26.70
CA PRO A 199 -5.59 19.62 -26.52
C PRO A 199 -4.63 20.69 -27.06
N GLN A 200 -5.15 21.63 -27.85
CA GLN A 200 -4.31 22.67 -28.46
C GLN A 200 -3.48 23.43 -27.42
N GLY A 201 -2.20 23.63 -27.71
CA GLY A 201 -1.28 24.35 -26.81
C GLY A 201 -0.88 23.62 -25.52
N SER A 202 -1.25 22.35 -25.35
CA SER A 202 -0.86 21.56 -24.18
C SER A 202 0.61 21.14 -24.18
N PHE A 203 1.14 20.87 -22.99
CA PHE A 203 2.46 20.30 -22.76
C PHE A 203 2.35 18.79 -22.56
N ASN A 204 3.31 18.01 -23.06
CA ASN A 204 3.36 16.57 -22.81
C ASN A 204 4.36 16.24 -21.70
N VAL A 205 3.85 15.72 -20.58
CA VAL A 205 4.69 15.16 -19.51
C VAL A 205 4.11 13.80 -19.10
N PRO A 206 4.48 12.71 -19.79
CA PRO A 206 3.91 11.39 -19.57
C PRO A 206 4.13 10.89 -18.14
N VAL A 207 3.11 10.33 -17.49
CA VAL A 207 3.31 9.52 -16.27
C VAL A 207 3.83 8.11 -16.58
N MET A 208 3.64 7.66 -17.82
CA MET A 208 4.03 6.34 -18.30
C MET A 208 4.51 6.45 -19.76
N HIS A 209 5.60 5.76 -20.08
CA HIS A 209 6.11 5.58 -21.43
C HIS A 209 5.45 4.38 -22.11
N ARG A 210 5.29 4.46 -23.43
CA ARG A 210 4.87 3.34 -24.27
C ARG A 210 6.12 2.65 -24.81
N GLU A 211 6.36 1.43 -24.36
CA GLU A 211 7.44 0.57 -24.87
C GLU A 211 6.87 -0.67 -25.57
N ALA A 212 7.74 -1.46 -26.21
CA ALA A 212 7.34 -2.67 -26.94
C ALA A 212 6.62 -3.70 -26.05
N ALA A 213 7.01 -3.79 -24.78
CA ALA A 213 6.43 -4.72 -23.80
C ALA A 213 5.16 -4.18 -23.10
N GLY A 214 4.77 -2.93 -23.36
CA GLY A 214 3.60 -2.29 -22.75
C GLY A 214 3.89 -0.91 -22.18
N MET A 215 3.08 -0.49 -21.21
CA MET A 215 3.27 0.79 -20.53
C MET A 215 4.24 0.63 -19.36
N VAL A 216 5.29 1.46 -19.32
CA VAL A 216 6.30 1.47 -18.26
C VAL A 216 6.26 2.83 -17.54
N PRO A 217 6.42 2.90 -16.21
CA PRO A 217 6.44 4.17 -15.50
C PRO A 217 7.51 5.15 -15.99
N ASN A 218 7.18 6.44 -15.95
CA ASN A 218 8.16 7.50 -16.18
C ASN A 218 8.72 8.00 -14.84
N PRO A 219 9.95 7.60 -14.43
CA PRO A 219 10.54 8.05 -13.17
C PRO A 219 10.84 9.56 -13.16
N ASP A 220 10.92 10.18 -14.33
CA ASP A 220 11.29 11.59 -14.47
C ASP A 220 10.08 12.55 -14.42
N PHE A 221 8.85 12.04 -14.33
CA PHE A 221 7.62 12.84 -14.35
C PHE A 221 7.69 14.06 -13.41
N LEU A 222 7.89 13.84 -12.10
CA LEU A 222 7.94 14.92 -11.11
C LEU A 222 9.12 15.87 -11.33
N THR A 223 10.23 15.36 -11.85
CA THR A 223 11.42 16.17 -12.11
C THR A 223 11.20 17.11 -13.29
N VAL A 224 10.64 16.61 -14.39
CA VAL A 224 10.29 17.45 -15.55
C VAL A 224 9.25 18.49 -15.15
N MET A 225 8.23 18.10 -14.37
CA MET A 225 7.23 19.04 -13.87
C MET A 225 7.85 20.21 -13.08
N GLN A 226 8.75 19.92 -12.14
CA GLN A 226 9.38 20.95 -11.30
C GLN A 226 10.32 21.90 -12.05
N VAL A 227 10.93 21.42 -13.14
CA VAL A 227 11.83 22.25 -13.97
C VAL A 227 11.03 23.26 -14.80
N HIS A 228 9.82 22.89 -15.23
CA HIS A 228 9.06 23.66 -16.21
C HIS A 228 7.83 24.39 -15.66
N PHE A 229 7.36 24.03 -14.47
CA PHE A 229 6.17 24.61 -13.87
C PHE A 229 6.41 24.96 -12.40
N GLU A 230 6.15 26.22 -12.04
CA GLU A 230 6.19 26.69 -10.66
C GLU A 230 5.05 26.05 -9.83
N GLN A 231 5.24 25.92 -8.52
CA GLN A 231 4.29 25.21 -7.63
C GLN A 231 2.93 25.89 -7.50
N ASP A 232 2.83 27.18 -7.81
CA ASP A 232 1.60 27.97 -7.83
C ASP A 232 1.01 28.16 -9.23
N THR A 233 1.65 27.63 -10.28
CA THR A 233 1.08 27.64 -11.64
C THR A 233 -0.26 26.91 -11.66
N PRO A 234 -1.35 27.49 -12.20
CA PRO A 234 -2.62 26.79 -12.39
C PRO A 234 -2.48 25.69 -13.46
N LEU A 235 -2.54 24.43 -13.04
CA LEU A 235 -2.32 23.27 -13.90
C LEU A 235 -3.62 22.49 -14.15
N LEU A 236 -3.94 22.30 -15.43
CA LEU A 236 -4.99 21.39 -15.91
C LEU A 236 -4.34 20.07 -16.33
N ILE A 237 -4.59 19.01 -15.58
CA ILE A 237 -3.96 17.70 -15.78
C ILE A 237 -4.92 16.79 -16.54
N GLY A 238 -4.55 16.44 -17.77
CA GLY A 238 -5.36 15.63 -18.68
C GLY A 238 -4.74 14.27 -18.96
N CYS A 239 -5.59 13.25 -19.16
CA CYS A 239 -5.14 11.98 -19.74
C CYS A 239 -6.17 11.47 -20.75
N GLN A 240 -6.20 10.16 -21.06
CA GLN A 240 -7.17 9.63 -22.03
C GLN A 240 -8.62 9.63 -21.50
N SER A 241 -8.83 9.31 -20.22
CA SER A 241 -10.17 9.05 -19.65
C SER A 241 -10.34 9.54 -18.20
N GLY A 242 -9.41 10.36 -17.69
CA GLY A 242 -9.41 10.87 -16.31
C GLY A 242 -8.66 10.00 -15.27
N VAL A 243 -8.40 8.71 -15.53
CA VAL A 243 -7.83 7.80 -14.49
C VAL A 243 -6.34 8.07 -14.20
N ARG A 244 -5.54 8.28 -15.25
CA ARG A 244 -4.09 8.54 -15.10
C ARG A 244 -3.82 9.95 -14.57
N SER A 245 -4.64 10.92 -14.97
CA SER A 245 -4.54 12.31 -14.55
C SER A 245 -4.84 12.49 -13.06
N VAL A 246 -5.75 11.70 -12.47
CA VAL A 246 -5.94 11.67 -11.00
C VAL A 246 -4.64 11.32 -10.28
N ARG A 247 -3.93 10.28 -10.70
CA ARG A 247 -2.66 9.87 -10.06
C ARG A 247 -1.57 10.93 -10.23
N ALA A 248 -1.51 11.55 -11.41
CA ALA A 248 -0.60 12.67 -11.67
C ALA A 248 -0.92 13.86 -10.76
N ALA A 249 -2.20 14.23 -10.63
CA ALA A 249 -2.66 15.32 -9.79
C ALA A 249 -2.35 15.08 -8.31
N GLU A 250 -2.63 13.86 -7.80
CA GLU A 250 -2.26 13.45 -6.43
C GLU A 250 -0.75 13.61 -6.20
N ALA A 251 0.10 13.15 -7.13
CA ALA A 251 1.55 13.26 -7.00
C ALA A 251 2.05 14.71 -7.03
N LEU A 252 1.46 15.54 -7.89
CA LEU A 252 1.79 16.96 -7.97
C LEU A 252 1.43 17.69 -6.67
N VAL A 253 0.20 17.50 -6.18
CA VAL A 253 -0.23 18.02 -4.88
C VAL A 253 0.71 17.57 -3.76
N ALA A 254 1.07 16.28 -3.73
CA ALA A 254 2.02 15.74 -2.75
C ALA A 254 3.40 16.41 -2.80
N SER A 255 3.81 16.83 -4.00
CA SER A 255 5.08 17.50 -4.26
C SER A 255 5.05 19.02 -4.06
N GLY A 256 3.92 19.56 -3.60
CA GLY A 256 3.77 20.97 -3.22
C GLY A 256 3.01 21.84 -4.21
N TYR A 257 2.49 21.30 -5.32
CA TYR A 257 1.67 22.09 -6.23
C TYR A 257 0.33 22.47 -5.59
N THR A 258 -0.04 23.74 -5.68
CA THR A 258 -1.18 24.32 -4.94
C THR A 258 -2.42 24.52 -5.81
N GLN A 259 -2.26 24.65 -7.12
CA GLN A 259 -3.34 24.94 -8.08
C GLN A 259 -3.48 23.82 -9.11
N VAL A 260 -3.84 22.63 -8.67
CA VAL A 260 -3.98 21.45 -9.55
C VAL A 260 -5.45 21.16 -9.82
N MET A 261 -5.79 20.97 -11.10
CA MET A 261 -7.13 20.60 -11.57
C MET A 261 -7.05 19.37 -12.45
N ASN A 262 -7.81 18.34 -12.13
CA ASN A 262 -7.92 17.13 -12.94
C ASN A 262 -9.03 17.31 -14.00
N VAL A 263 -8.71 17.03 -15.25
CA VAL A 263 -9.68 17.10 -16.35
C VAL A 263 -10.42 15.77 -16.46
N THR A 264 -11.66 15.72 -15.99
CA THR A 264 -12.54 14.54 -16.08
C THR A 264 -12.87 14.25 -17.53
N GLY A 265 -13.20 13.00 -17.87
CA GLY A 265 -13.37 12.60 -19.27
C GLY A 265 -12.07 12.53 -20.09
N GLY A 266 -11.04 13.31 -19.76
CA GLY A 266 -9.78 13.37 -20.49
C GLY A 266 -9.96 13.72 -21.98
N PHE A 267 -9.01 13.29 -22.80
CA PHE A 267 -9.03 13.52 -24.24
C PHE A 267 -10.06 12.67 -24.98
N GLY A 268 -10.19 11.40 -24.61
CA GLY A 268 -10.98 10.39 -25.34
C GLY A 268 -12.34 10.03 -24.73
N GLY A 269 -12.66 10.55 -23.55
CA GLY A 269 -13.93 10.27 -22.88
C GLY A 269 -13.91 9.01 -22.01
N VAL A 270 -15.00 8.81 -21.27
CA VAL A 270 -15.24 7.61 -20.47
C VAL A 270 -16.27 6.75 -21.18
N ARG A 271 -15.97 5.45 -21.28
CA ARG A 271 -16.87 4.45 -21.86
C ARG A 271 -17.23 3.40 -20.82
N ASP A 272 -18.47 2.91 -20.86
CA ASP A 272 -18.89 1.79 -20.04
C ASP A 272 -18.43 0.44 -20.61
N GLN A 273 -18.82 -0.66 -19.96
CA GLN A 273 -18.48 -2.02 -20.39
C GLN A 273 -19.08 -2.40 -21.75
N SER A 274 -20.13 -1.71 -22.20
CA SER A 274 -20.74 -1.90 -23.52
C SER A 274 -20.04 -1.11 -24.63
N GLY A 275 -19.11 -0.22 -24.26
CA GLY A 275 -18.44 0.70 -25.17
C GLY A 275 -19.20 2.00 -25.42
N ALA A 276 -20.37 2.17 -24.79
CA ALA A 276 -21.15 3.40 -24.88
C ALA A 276 -20.43 4.53 -24.14
N VAL A 277 -20.47 5.74 -24.72
CA VAL A 277 -19.89 6.94 -24.12
C VAL A 277 -20.75 7.35 -22.92
N VAL A 278 -20.14 7.37 -21.75
CA VAL A 278 -20.75 7.82 -20.49
C VAL A 278 -20.44 9.30 -20.27
N GLU A 279 -19.22 9.72 -20.58
CA GLU A 279 -18.75 11.10 -20.46
C GLU A 279 -17.94 11.44 -21.70
N LYS A 280 -18.30 12.54 -22.37
CA LYS A 280 -17.60 12.97 -23.59
C LYS A 280 -16.24 13.55 -23.24
N GLY A 281 -15.22 13.11 -23.96
CA GLY A 281 -13.87 13.67 -23.86
C GLY A 281 -13.68 14.91 -24.70
N TRP A 282 -12.49 15.52 -24.57
CA TRP A 282 -12.06 16.68 -25.36
C TRP A 282 -12.31 16.53 -26.86
N PHE A 283 -11.92 15.39 -27.44
CA PHE A 283 -12.07 15.12 -28.87
C PHE A 283 -13.54 14.99 -29.28
N GLU A 284 -14.35 14.29 -28.49
CA GLU A 284 -15.78 14.07 -28.79
C GLU A 284 -16.63 15.34 -28.63
N LEU A 285 -16.14 16.31 -27.86
CA LEU A 285 -16.71 17.65 -27.73
C LEU A 285 -16.27 18.58 -28.87
N ALA A 286 -15.43 18.12 -29.80
CA ALA A 286 -14.88 18.91 -30.89
C ALA A 286 -14.17 20.19 -30.41
N LEU A 287 -13.53 20.12 -29.24
CA LEU A 287 -12.67 21.20 -28.74
C LEU A 287 -11.37 21.29 -29.55
N PRO A 288 -10.64 22.41 -29.52
CA PRO A 288 -9.43 22.59 -30.33
C PRO A 288 -8.34 21.53 -30.05
N VAL A 289 -7.78 20.94 -31.11
CA VAL A 289 -6.79 19.84 -31.06
C VAL A 289 -5.59 20.16 -31.94
N ASP A 290 -4.39 19.91 -31.41
CA ASP A 290 -3.14 19.88 -32.15
C ASP A 290 -2.68 18.43 -32.35
N TYR A 291 -1.77 18.21 -33.30
CA TYR A 291 -1.21 16.90 -33.64
C TYR A 291 0.32 16.98 -33.80
N GLY A 292 0.99 15.83 -33.73
CA GLY A 292 2.43 15.74 -33.89
C GLY A 292 3.19 16.22 -32.65
N ASP A 293 4.42 16.67 -32.88
CA ASP A 293 5.36 17.05 -31.82
C ASP A 293 5.62 18.56 -31.86
N PRO A 294 4.97 19.37 -31.00
CA PRO A 294 5.21 20.81 -30.96
C PRO A 294 6.59 21.08 -30.36
N ASP A 295 7.36 21.92 -31.07
CA ASP A 295 8.64 22.44 -30.58
C ASP A 295 8.43 23.06 -29.18
N GLU A 296 9.31 22.72 -28.23
CA GLU A 296 9.33 23.20 -26.83
C GLU A 296 8.26 22.64 -25.87
N ARG A 297 7.18 22.02 -26.36
CA ARG A 297 6.11 21.48 -25.50
C ARG A 297 6.04 19.95 -25.45
N SER A 298 6.78 19.28 -26.32
CA SER A 298 6.91 17.82 -26.29
C SER A 298 7.74 17.33 -25.11
N TYR A 299 7.51 16.07 -24.71
CA TYR A 299 8.29 15.49 -23.62
C TYR A 299 9.78 15.45 -23.95
N GLU A 300 10.14 15.15 -25.20
CA GLU A 300 11.51 15.15 -25.68
C GLU A 300 12.17 16.51 -25.52
N ALA A 301 11.48 17.60 -25.87
CA ALA A 301 11.98 18.95 -25.71
C ALA A 301 12.15 19.31 -24.21
N LEU A 302 11.13 19.05 -23.40
CA LEU A 302 11.12 19.36 -21.97
C LEU A 302 12.17 18.53 -21.21
N HIS A 303 12.33 17.25 -21.55
CA HIS A 303 13.33 16.36 -20.95
C HIS A 303 14.75 16.70 -21.40
N GLY A 304 14.95 17.07 -22.67
CA GLY A 304 16.24 17.49 -23.20
C GLY A 304 16.79 18.74 -22.52
N GLN A 305 15.95 19.74 -22.25
CA GLN A 305 16.33 20.99 -21.56
C GLN A 305 16.82 20.77 -20.11
N ARG A 306 16.41 19.66 -19.47
CA ARG A 306 16.98 19.23 -18.17
C ARG A 306 18.47 18.92 -18.29
N GLN A 307 18.92 18.28 -19.36
CA GLN A 307 20.31 17.83 -19.50
C GLN A 307 21.27 19.01 -19.71
N THR A 308 20.78 20.11 -20.29
CA THR A 308 21.58 21.31 -20.55
C THR A 308 21.63 22.29 -19.38
N GLY A 309 20.66 22.24 -18.45
CA GLY A 309 20.54 23.19 -17.32
C GLY A 309 21.14 22.73 -15.99
N GLY A 310 21.69 21.50 -15.91
CA GLY A 310 22.17 20.89 -14.66
C GLY A 310 23.65 21.11 -14.31
N GLY A 311 24.31 22.09 -14.93
CA GLY A 311 25.73 22.38 -14.72
C GLY A 311 25.98 23.87 -14.50
N ALA A 312 25.55 24.39 -13.34
CA ALA A 312 26.02 25.65 -12.77
C ALA A 312 25.82 25.62 -11.24
#